data_AF-L1JBX4-F1
#
_entry.id   AF-L1JBX4-F1
#
_cell.length_a   1.000
_cell.length_b   1.000
_cell.length_c   1.000
_cell.angle_alpha   90.00
_cell.angle_beta   90.00
_cell.angle_gamma   90.00
#
_symmetry.space_group_name_H-M   'P 1'
#
loop_
_entity.id
_entity.type
_entity.pdbx_description
1 polymer ?
#
loop_
_entity_poly.entity_id
_entity_poly.type
_entity_poly.pdbx_seq_one_letter_code
_entity_poly.pdbx_strand_id
1 'polypeptide(L)'
;MVQISSAQRVLFLIAVSLVLIVSCRANCFDYKLKHFSQAELRKKSNIELRHLANKRHISQAEDPAVSAISALHMSELEEECTRATYIPRNKLQFAEITLLVDIDKAAIFGNDGNDLGLAFQWMGNSRESMKELYHRLLNPLLMQTYGFLSRQAKSVRVVIYSMRSSFFLYESAFRETVIPLRWDLSWHDGAQIYLPPKCLTGKMILDTYSSPVALLDEEKHDLESAFDRLLITREVIREALMLTYVPTMVLSAKKKSVFHTAKHLGANLDSTFLWDDNPSLSNDPRVFSISPYSAMTEESKSVLTTFLEEHLPLESLEPSLIEYMLGADEQDRVIARNAETGKLEFRIPTFDPEMFNPRLRLPEKFVNRYTIGDMQNVLHNYLHTATSFEPE
;
A
#
# COMPACT_ATOMS: atom_id res chain seq x y z
N MET A 1 38.32 20.49 -31.43
CA MET A 1 36.95 20.30 -30.89
C MET A 1 35.99 20.33 -32.06
N VAL A 2 35.11 19.34 -32.22
CA VAL A 2 34.11 19.32 -33.31
C VAL A 2 32.81 19.95 -32.80
N GLN A 3 32.37 21.04 -33.43
CA GLN A 3 31.06 21.63 -33.13
C GLN A 3 29.95 20.82 -33.82
N ILE A 4 29.31 19.94 -33.05
CA ILE A 4 28.10 19.21 -33.48
C ILE A 4 26.92 20.19 -33.48
N SER A 5 26.30 20.37 -34.64
CA SER A 5 25.20 21.32 -34.82
C SER A 5 23.93 20.91 -34.07
N SER A 6 23.05 21.88 -33.79
CA SER A 6 21.78 21.62 -33.08
C SER A 6 20.94 20.55 -33.77
N ALA A 7 20.92 20.53 -35.10
CA ALA A 7 20.21 19.52 -35.90
C ALA A 7 20.79 18.11 -35.71
N GLN A 8 22.12 17.97 -35.66
CA GLN A 8 22.78 16.68 -35.42
C GLN A 8 22.49 16.12 -34.03
N ARG A 9 22.34 16.99 -33.01
CA ARG A 9 21.94 16.57 -31.65
C ARG A 9 20.50 16.04 -31.61
N VAL A 10 19.58 16.66 -32.34
CA VAL A 10 18.18 16.21 -32.46
C VAL A 10 18.12 14.87 -33.20
N LEU A 11 18.83 14.71 -34.33
CA LEU A 11 18.90 13.42 -35.03
C LEU A 11 19.48 12.30 -34.15
N PHE A 12 20.51 12.60 -33.36
CA PHE A 12 21.10 11.62 -32.43
C PHE A 12 20.10 11.18 -31.35
N LEU A 13 19.35 12.11 -30.76
CA LEU A 13 18.31 11.78 -29.77
C LEU A 13 17.18 10.93 -30.38
N ILE A 14 16.76 11.23 -31.61
CA ILE A 14 15.75 10.44 -32.33
C ILE A 14 16.28 9.01 -32.61
N ALA A 15 17.53 8.89 -33.07
CA ALA A 15 18.15 7.59 -33.33
C ALA A 15 18.28 6.74 -32.05
N VAL A 16 18.74 7.31 -30.93
CA VAL A 16 18.81 6.62 -29.63
C VAL A 16 17.42 6.19 -29.15
N SER A 17 16.40 7.05 -29.32
CA SER A 17 15.01 6.72 -28.94
C SER A 17 14.44 5.57 -29.78
N LEU A 18 14.71 5.55 -31.09
CA LEU A 18 14.28 4.45 -31.98
C LEU A 18 14.98 3.13 -31.65
N VAL A 19 16.29 3.15 -31.35
CA VAL A 19 17.01 1.94 -30.93
C VAL A 19 16.44 1.38 -29.63
N LEU A 20 16.14 2.22 -28.64
CA LEU A 20 15.50 1.78 -27.39
C LEU A 20 14.11 1.17 -27.63
N ILE A 21 13.28 1.79 -28.48
CA ILE A 21 11.93 1.28 -28.83
C ILE A 21 12.03 -0.09 -29.53
N VAL A 22 12.99 -0.27 -30.45
CA VAL A 22 13.20 -1.55 -31.15
C VAL A 22 13.74 -2.62 -30.20
N SER A 23 14.68 -2.29 -29.32
CA SER A 23 15.20 -3.22 -28.31
C SER A 23 14.13 -3.67 -27.30
N CYS A 24 13.25 -2.77 -26.86
CA CYS A 24 12.12 -3.14 -26.00
C CYS A 24 11.11 -4.04 -26.74
N ARG A 25 10.82 -3.77 -28.02
CA ARG A 25 9.92 -4.62 -28.83
C ARG A 25 10.49 -6.02 -29.06
N ALA A 26 11.79 -6.16 -29.29
CA ALA A 26 12.43 -7.46 -29.50
C ALA A 26 12.28 -8.40 -28.27
N ASN A 27 12.49 -7.86 -27.06
CA ASN A 27 12.39 -8.64 -25.83
C ASN A 27 10.94 -9.01 -25.45
N CYS A 28 9.95 -8.17 -25.77
CA CYS A 28 8.54 -8.49 -25.48
C CYS A 28 7.91 -9.49 -26.47
N PHE A 29 8.45 -9.64 -27.69
CA PHE A 29 7.85 -10.51 -28.72
C PHE A 29 8.17 -12.01 -28.51
N ASP A 30 9.38 -12.34 -28.05
CA ASP A 30 9.79 -13.73 -27.77
C ASP A 30 9.09 -14.32 -26.52
N TYR A 31 8.57 -13.47 -25.63
CA TYR A 31 7.81 -13.90 -24.44
C TYR A 31 6.37 -14.33 -24.79
N LYS A 32 5.67 -13.59 -25.67
CA LYS A 32 4.27 -13.89 -26.05
C LYS A 32 4.11 -15.17 -26.90
N LEU A 33 5.11 -15.55 -27.69
CA LEU A 33 5.01 -16.71 -28.60
C LEU A 33 5.28 -18.08 -27.93
N LYS A 34 5.99 -18.13 -26.79
CA LYS A 34 6.32 -19.41 -26.11
C LYS A 34 5.22 -19.95 -25.20
N HIS A 35 4.36 -19.09 -24.64
CA HIS A 35 3.41 -19.51 -23.60
C HIS A 35 2.03 -19.97 -24.12
N PHE A 36 1.63 -19.62 -25.34
CA PHE A 36 0.30 -19.96 -25.86
C PHE A 36 0.13 -21.38 -26.43
N SER A 37 1.21 -22.16 -26.64
CA SER A 37 1.11 -23.47 -27.33
C SER A 37 1.41 -24.71 -26.48
N GLN A 38 1.90 -24.56 -25.24
CA GLN A 38 2.28 -25.72 -24.40
C GLN A 38 1.26 -26.09 -23.30
N ALA A 39 0.34 -25.18 -22.94
CA ALA A 39 -0.66 -25.43 -21.89
C ALA A 39 -1.73 -26.46 -22.30
N GLU A 40 -2.14 -26.51 -23.58
CA GLU A 40 -3.18 -27.42 -24.04
C GLU A 40 -2.73 -28.89 -24.20
N LEU A 41 -1.42 -29.13 -24.31
CA LEU A 41 -0.87 -30.46 -24.65
C LEU A 41 -0.57 -31.38 -23.45
N ARG A 42 -0.80 -30.93 -22.20
CA ARG A 42 -0.53 -31.73 -20.98
C ARG A 42 -1.78 -32.14 -20.19
N LYS A 43 -2.96 -32.12 -20.82
CA LYS A 43 -4.25 -32.45 -20.19
C LYS A 43 -4.59 -33.96 -20.10
N LYS A 44 -3.62 -34.87 -20.22
CA LYS A 44 -3.84 -36.34 -20.22
C LYS A 44 -2.71 -37.16 -19.58
N SER A 45 -2.67 -37.23 -18.25
CA SER A 45 -2.38 -38.46 -17.47
C SER A 45 -2.55 -38.19 -15.97
N ASN A 46 -2.95 -39.23 -15.22
CA ASN A 46 -2.97 -39.29 -13.76
C ASN A 46 -4.02 -38.41 -13.04
N ILE A 47 -5.29 -38.57 -13.44
CA ILE A 47 -6.33 -38.83 -12.44
C ILE A 47 -6.19 -40.30 -12.06
N GLU A 48 -5.74 -40.60 -10.84
CA GLU A 48 -6.12 -41.79 -10.04
C GLU A 48 -5.34 -41.83 -8.71
N LEU A 49 -5.97 -42.32 -7.63
CA LEU A 49 -5.42 -42.53 -6.27
C LEU A 49 -5.05 -41.23 -5.50
N ARG A 50 -5.95 -40.63 -4.71
CA ARG A 50 -6.51 -41.20 -3.46
C ARG A 50 -7.74 -40.43 -2.96
N HIS A 51 -8.54 -41.10 -2.13
CA HIS A 51 -9.84 -40.66 -1.63
C HIS A 51 -9.95 -40.99 -0.12
N LEU A 52 -10.83 -40.27 0.61
CA LEU A 52 -11.22 -40.47 2.03
C LEU A 52 -10.16 -40.04 3.07
N ALA A 53 -10.48 -39.35 4.19
CA ALA A 53 -11.76 -38.86 4.77
C ALA A 53 -11.48 -37.53 5.55
N ASN A 54 -12.37 -36.85 6.30
CA ASN A 54 -13.70 -37.18 6.84
C ASN A 54 -14.55 -35.89 7.09
N LYS A 55 -15.58 -35.93 7.96
CA LYS A 55 -16.44 -34.80 8.37
C LYS A 55 -16.33 -34.45 9.86
N ARG A 56 -16.65 -33.20 10.25
CA ARG A 56 -17.71 -32.86 11.24
C ARG A 56 -18.01 -31.34 11.34
N HIS A 57 -19.28 -31.01 11.59
CA HIS A 57 -19.77 -29.66 11.96
C HIS A 57 -19.74 -29.45 13.48
N ILE A 58 -19.57 -28.21 13.93
CA ILE A 58 -20.26 -27.62 15.11
C ILE A 58 -20.60 -26.14 14.76
N SER A 59 -21.68 -25.61 15.35
CA SER A 59 -22.20 -24.24 15.18
C SER A 59 -22.39 -23.55 16.55
N GLN A 60 -22.07 -22.26 16.65
CA GLN A 60 -22.52 -21.29 17.68
C GLN A 60 -22.21 -19.89 17.12
N ALA A 61 -23.18 -18.98 16.94
CA ALA A 61 -23.94 -18.23 17.95
C ALA A 61 -23.10 -17.10 18.58
N GLU A 62 -23.36 -15.86 18.17
CA GLU A 62 -22.60 -14.65 18.54
C GLU A 62 -22.97 -14.14 19.94
N ASP A 63 -21.97 -13.68 20.70
CA ASP A 63 -22.14 -13.11 22.04
C ASP A 63 -21.95 -11.58 22.01
N PRO A 64 -22.91 -10.77 22.51
CA PRO A 64 -22.79 -9.32 22.58
C PRO A 64 -21.62 -8.79 23.44
N ALA A 65 -20.95 -9.64 24.23
CA ALA A 65 -19.75 -9.26 24.98
C ALA A 65 -18.61 -8.71 24.11
N VAL A 66 -18.46 -9.21 22.87
CA VAL A 66 -17.34 -8.87 21.96
C VAL A 66 -17.32 -7.36 21.62
N SER A 67 -18.49 -6.74 21.48
CA SER A 67 -18.62 -5.31 21.16
C SER A 67 -18.17 -4.39 22.31
N ALA A 68 -18.40 -4.80 23.56
CA ALA A 68 -18.00 -4.03 24.74
C ALA A 68 -16.49 -4.05 24.98
N ILE A 69 -15.83 -5.18 24.70
CA ILE A 69 -14.39 -5.37 24.90
C ILE A 69 -13.58 -4.50 23.93
N SER A 70 -14.02 -4.38 22.66
CA SER A 70 -13.35 -3.54 21.65
C SER A 70 -13.33 -2.05 22.02
N ALA A 71 -14.42 -1.54 22.64
CA ALA A 71 -14.50 -0.15 23.08
C ALA A 71 -13.60 0.16 24.28
N LEU A 72 -13.46 -0.78 25.22
CA LEU A 72 -12.54 -0.66 26.36
C LEU A 72 -11.07 -0.64 25.91
N HIS A 73 -10.69 -1.58 25.02
CA HIS A 73 -9.33 -1.68 24.47
C HIS A 73 -8.83 -0.39 23.81
N MET A 74 -9.69 0.30 23.05
CA MET A 74 -9.32 1.58 22.43
C MET A 74 -9.04 2.68 23.47
N SER A 75 -9.79 2.71 24.58
CA SER A 75 -9.56 3.72 25.64
C SER A 75 -8.27 3.48 26.43
N GLU A 76 -7.89 2.21 26.63
CA GLU A 76 -6.63 1.86 27.30
C GLU A 76 -5.40 2.11 26.41
N LEU A 77 -5.52 1.87 25.10
CA LEU A 77 -4.53 2.26 24.09
C LEU A 77 -4.32 3.78 24.02
N GLU A 78 -5.39 4.57 24.11
CA GLU A 78 -5.31 6.02 24.24
C GLU A 78 -4.61 6.45 25.55
N GLU A 79 -4.91 5.80 26.67
CA GLU A 79 -4.31 6.15 27.96
C GLU A 79 -2.83 5.78 28.04
N GLU A 80 -2.39 4.62 27.53
CA GLU A 80 -0.97 4.25 27.46
C GLU A 80 -0.19 5.15 26.48
N CYS A 81 -0.76 5.48 25.31
CA CYS A 81 -0.15 6.46 24.39
C CYS A 81 0.05 7.84 25.03
N THR A 82 -0.78 8.18 26.02
CA THR A 82 -0.71 9.43 26.78
C THR A 82 0.24 9.35 27.98
N ARG A 83 0.35 8.18 28.64
CA ARG A 83 1.27 7.93 29.77
C ARG A 83 2.73 7.76 29.32
N ALA A 84 2.98 7.44 28.05
CA ALA A 84 4.33 7.37 27.45
C ALA A 84 5.05 8.74 27.39
N THR A 85 5.62 9.15 28.54
CA THR A 85 6.40 10.37 28.79
C THR A 85 5.81 11.66 28.20
N TYR A 86 4.98 12.34 29.00
CA TYR A 86 4.59 13.73 28.73
C TYR A 86 5.81 14.64 28.56
N ILE A 87 6.07 15.08 27.33
CA ILE A 87 7.06 16.11 27.02
C ILE A 87 6.37 17.47 27.12
N PRO A 88 6.75 18.34 28.08
CA PRO A 88 6.20 19.69 28.17
C PRO A 88 6.35 20.45 26.85
N ARG A 89 5.30 21.16 26.41
CA ARG A 89 5.27 21.84 25.09
C ARG A 89 6.41 22.85 24.84
N ASN A 90 7.11 23.31 25.89
CA ASN A 90 8.30 24.16 25.79
C ASN A 90 9.61 23.38 25.53
N LYS A 91 9.57 22.04 25.46
CA LYS A 91 10.70 21.16 25.10
C LYS A 91 10.54 20.49 23.73
N LEU A 92 9.50 20.83 22.97
CA LEU A 92 9.30 20.31 21.61
C LEU A 92 10.49 20.70 20.72
N GLN A 93 10.98 19.73 19.95
CA GLN A 93 12.16 19.89 19.10
C GLN A 93 11.84 20.65 17.81
N PHE A 94 10.61 20.55 17.32
CA PHE A 94 10.18 21.11 16.05
C PHE A 94 8.92 21.97 16.20
N ALA A 95 8.80 23.00 15.36
CA ALA A 95 7.53 23.71 15.20
C ALA A 95 6.53 22.79 14.47
N GLU A 96 6.93 22.27 13.31
CA GLU A 96 6.17 21.33 12.49
C GLU A 96 7.09 20.21 12.01
N ILE A 97 6.56 18.98 11.96
CA ILE A 97 7.14 17.85 11.24
C ILE A 97 6.28 17.55 10.02
N THR A 98 6.88 17.23 8.87
CA THR A 98 6.15 16.65 7.73
C THR A 98 6.47 15.15 7.65
N LEU A 99 5.45 14.31 7.70
CA LEU A 99 5.55 12.85 7.55
C LEU A 99 5.00 12.46 6.18
N LEU A 100 5.89 12.03 5.28
CA LEU A 100 5.56 11.40 4.02
C LEU A 100 5.33 9.90 4.28
N VAL A 101 4.16 9.38 3.95
CA VAL A 101 3.73 8.00 4.28
C VAL A 101 3.59 7.20 2.98
N ASP A 102 4.34 6.12 2.83
CA ASP A 102 4.09 5.16 1.74
C ASP A 102 2.85 4.29 1.99
N ILE A 103 2.24 3.81 0.91
CA ILE A 103 1.09 2.90 0.94
C ILE A 103 1.58 1.45 0.98
N ASP A 104 2.17 0.98 -0.12
CA ASP A 104 2.36 -0.45 -0.38
C ASP A 104 3.44 -1.04 0.50
N LYS A 105 3.13 -2.18 1.13
CA LYS A 105 4.01 -2.88 2.08
C LYS A 105 4.52 -1.95 3.19
N ALA A 106 3.83 -0.84 3.41
CA ALA A 106 4.20 0.21 4.34
C ALA A 106 2.99 0.56 5.22
N ALA A 107 2.12 1.46 4.78
CA ALA A 107 0.91 1.79 5.54
C ALA A 107 -0.19 0.75 5.36
N ILE A 108 -0.26 0.11 4.20
CA ILE A 108 -1.23 -0.94 3.87
C ILE A 108 -0.47 -2.24 3.67
N PHE A 109 -1.05 -3.33 4.15
CA PHE A 109 -0.54 -4.68 3.97
C PHE A 109 -0.42 -5.04 2.49
N GLY A 110 0.72 -5.58 2.10
CA GLY A 110 0.94 -6.01 0.71
C GLY A 110 0.94 -4.86 -0.30
N ASN A 111 0.82 -5.19 -1.59
CA ASN A 111 0.73 -4.21 -2.67
C ASN A 111 -0.74 -3.84 -2.94
N ASP A 112 -1.18 -2.63 -2.57
CA ASP A 112 -2.59 -2.19 -2.58
C ASP A 112 -3.57 -3.21 -1.94
N GLY A 113 -3.16 -3.83 -0.81
CA GLY A 113 -3.93 -4.91 -0.19
C GLY A 113 -3.74 -6.28 -0.83
N ASN A 114 -2.68 -6.48 -1.63
CA ASN A 114 -2.45 -7.69 -2.42
C ASN A 114 -3.66 -8.01 -3.31
N ASP A 115 -4.03 -7.04 -4.14
CA ASP A 115 -5.18 -7.08 -5.06
C ASP A 115 -6.56 -7.25 -4.41
N LEU A 116 -6.68 -7.37 -3.07
CA LEU A 116 -7.98 -7.42 -2.39
C LEU A 116 -8.84 -6.17 -2.64
N GLY A 117 -8.23 -4.99 -2.66
CA GLY A 117 -8.93 -3.74 -2.99
C GLY A 117 -9.50 -3.75 -4.42
N LEU A 118 -8.75 -4.31 -5.38
CA LEU A 118 -9.22 -4.50 -6.75
C LEU A 118 -10.34 -5.56 -6.82
N ALA A 119 -10.19 -6.68 -6.11
CA ALA A 119 -11.19 -7.75 -6.06
C ALA A 119 -12.53 -7.27 -5.47
N PHE A 120 -12.50 -6.46 -4.40
CA PHE A 120 -13.70 -5.84 -3.85
C PHE A 120 -14.42 -4.99 -4.90
N GLN A 121 -13.68 -4.12 -5.61
CA GLN A 121 -14.24 -3.26 -6.65
C GLN A 121 -14.81 -4.07 -7.84
N TRP A 122 -14.08 -5.09 -8.29
CA TRP A 122 -14.51 -5.97 -9.38
C TRP A 122 -15.82 -6.68 -9.04
N MET A 123 -15.94 -7.20 -7.81
CA MET A 123 -17.16 -7.85 -7.32
C MET A 123 -18.28 -6.86 -6.93
N GLY A 124 -18.11 -5.57 -7.19
CA GLY A 124 -19.13 -4.54 -6.94
C GLY A 124 -19.39 -4.23 -5.46
N ASN A 125 -18.42 -4.52 -4.58
CA ASN A 125 -18.53 -4.19 -3.15
C ASN A 125 -18.64 -2.67 -2.93
N SER A 126 -19.30 -2.30 -1.84
CA SER A 126 -19.52 -0.89 -1.50
C SER A 126 -18.21 -0.16 -1.14
N ARG A 127 -18.21 1.18 -1.27
CA ARG A 127 -17.13 2.03 -0.77
C ARG A 127 -16.82 1.76 0.70
N GLU A 128 -17.84 1.53 1.52
CA GLU A 128 -17.67 1.38 2.96
C GLU A 128 -17.11 -0.02 3.31
N SER A 129 -17.51 -1.06 2.58
CA SER A 129 -16.88 -2.39 2.66
C SER A 129 -15.41 -2.33 2.26
N MET A 130 -15.06 -1.55 1.23
CA MET A 130 -13.67 -1.32 0.83
C MET A 130 -12.89 -0.48 1.85
N LYS A 131 -13.54 0.49 2.50
CA LYS A 131 -12.95 1.30 3.57
C LYS A 131 -12.64 0.44 4.81
N GLU A 132 -13.56 -0.45 5.18
CA GLU A 132 -13.38 -1.43 6.24
C GLU A 132 -12.26 -2.43 5.93
N LEU A 133 -12.17 -2.90 4.67
CA LEU A 133 -11.02 -3.67 4.19
C LEU A 133 -9.71 -2.94 4.45
N TYR A 134 -9.58 -1.67 3.99
CA TYR A 134 -8.33 -0.91 4.18
C TYR A 134 -8.02 -0.60 5.65
N HIS A 135 -9.02 -0.44 6.53
CA HIS A 135 -8.81 -0.35 7.99
C HIS A 135 -8.16 -1.63 8.54
N ARG A 136 -8.64 -2.82 8.13
CA ARG A 136 -8.07 -4.13 8.52
C ARG A 136 -6.69 -4.40 7.92
N LEU A 137 -6.40 -3.81 6.77
CA LEU A 137 -5.08 -3.89 6.12
C LEU A 137 -4.08 -2.84 6.64
N LEU A 138 -4.46 -1.94 7.54
CA LEU A 138 -3.58 -0.87 8.01
C LEU A 138 -2.43 -1.40 8.88
N ASN A 139 -1.23 -0.87 8.69
CA ASN A 139 -0.07 -1.18 9.51
C ASN A 139 -0.14 -0.44 10.86
N PRO A 140 -0.21 -1.16 12.01
CA PRO A 140 -0.32 -0.53 13.32
C PRO A 140 0.90 0.35 13.69
N LEU A 141 2.07 0.09 13.10
CA LEU A 141 3.28 0.89 13.33
C LEU A 141 3.17 2.33 12.81
N LEU A 142 2.25 2.61 11.88
CA LEU A 142 2.01 3.96 11.37
C LEU A 142 1.47 4.88 12.47
N MET A 143 0.49 4.41 13.25
CA MET A 143 -0.08 5.14 14.39
C MET A 143 0.98 5.38 15.47
N GLN A 144 1.78 4.36 15.79
CA GLN A 144 2.88 4.47 16.75
C GLN A 144 3.93 5.52 16.32
N THR A 145 4.31 5.50 15.03
CA THR A 145 5.26 6.47 14.45
C THR A 145 4.69 7.89 14.51
N TYR A 146 3.44 8.07 14.11
CA TYR A 146 2.77 9.37 14.15
C TYR A 146 2.63 9.90 15.58
N GLY A 147 2.26 9.06 16.55
CA GLY A 147 2.20 9.41 17.97
C GLY A 147 3.57 9.82 18.54
N PHE A 148 4.64 9.10 18.18
CA PHE A 148 6.01 9.48 18.54
C PHE A 148 6.39 10.87 17.99
N LEU A 149 6.14 11.14 16.70
CA LEU A 149 6.45 12.44 16.08
C LEU A 149 5.60 13.58 16.65
N SER A 150 4.33 13.30 16.97
CA SER A 150 3.41 14.26 17.59
C SER A 150 3.85 14.67 19.00
N ARG A 151 4.62 13.84 19.71
CA ARG A 151 5.29 14.21 20.98
C ARG A 151 6.55 15.08 20.78
N GLN A 152 7.10 15.18 19.57
CA GLN A 152 8.31 15.98 19.28
C GLN A 152 8.03 17.34 18.60
N ALA A 153 6.82 17.56 18.06
CA ALA A 153 6.44 18.76 17.31
C ALA A 153 5.15 19.43 17.82
N LYS A 154 4.88 20.68 17.42
CA LYS A 154 3.57 21.32 17.72
C LYS A 154 2.47 20.86 16.75
N SER A 155 2.86 20.53 15.52
CA SER A 155 2.02 19.93 14.47
C SER A 155 2.78 18.86 13.71
N VAL A 156 2.05 17.85 13.22
CA VAL A 156 2.54 16.87 12.24
C VAL A 156 1.67 16.96 10.99
N ARG A 157 2.28 17.33 9.87
CA ARG A 157 1.68 17.36 8.54
C ARG A 157 1.89 16.02 7.85
N VAL A 158 0.84 15.23 7.70
CA VAL A 158 0.86 13.96 6.98
C VAL A 158 0.59 14.20 5.50
N VAL A 159 1.38 13.54 4.65
CA VAL A 159 1.25 13.52 3.20
C VAL A 159 1.44 12.09 2.74
N ILE A 160 0.53 11.57 1.93
CA ILE A 160 0.66 10.21 1.38
C ILE A 160 1.55 10.28 0.15
N TYR A 161 2.52 9.36 0.04
CA TYR A 161 3.53 9.41 -1.01
C TYR A 161 3.84 8.01 -1.57
N SER A 162 3.13 7.64 -2.63
CA SER A 162 3.23 6.33 -3.29
C SER A 162 3.88 6.43 -4.69
N MET A 163 4.51 5.34 -5.12
CA MET A 163 4.98 5.18 -6.50
C MET A 163 3.90 4.49 -7.35
N ARG A 164 3.42 5.21 -8.36
CA ARG A 164 2.36 4.77 -9.28
C ARG A 164 2.59 5.37 -10.66
N SER A 165 3.37 4.68 -11.49
CA SER A 165 3.61 5.09 -12.89
C SER A 165 2.35 5.00 -13.77
N SER A 166 1.38 4.16 -13.40
CA SER A 166 0.11 3.99 -14.11
C SER A 166 -0.71 5.29 -14.25
N PHE A 167 -0.66 6.20 -13.26
CA PHE A 167 -1.31 7.52 -13.34
C PHE A 167 -0.58 8.55 -14.21
N PHE A 168 0.48 8.14 -14.91
CA PHE A 168 1.23 8.92 -15.91
C PHE A 168 1.26 8.24 -17.28
N LEU A 169 1.29 6.91 -17.31
CA LEU A 169 1.27 6.07 -18.51
C LEU A 169 0.33 4.89 -18.24
N TYR A 170 -0.83 4.89 -18.89
CA TYR A 170 -1.83 3.84 -18.75
C TYR A 170 -1.79 2.92 -19.97
N GLU A 171 -1.51 1.63 -19.76
CA GLU A 171 -1.60 0.60 -20.79
C GLU A 171 -3.05 0.10 -20.83
N SER A 172 -3.76 0.36 -21.92
CA SER A 172 -5.18 0.05 -22.01
C SER A 172 -5.42 -1.46 -22.20
N ALA A 173 -6.31 -2.02 -21.38
CA ALA A 173 -6.83 -3.38 -21.56
C ALA A 173 -7.80 -3.50 -22.76
N PHE A 174 -8.31 -2.37 -23.26
CA PHE A 174 -9.40 -2.32 -24.25
C PHE A 174 -8.91 -2.03 -25.67
N ARG A 175 -7.65 -1.61 -25.83
CA ARG A 175 -6.99 -1.35 -27.12
C ARG A 175 -5.47 -1.42 -26.98
N GLU A 176 -4.76 -1.77 -28.06
CA GLU A 176 -3.30 -1.84 -28.09
C GLU A 176 -2.66 -0.43 -28.07
N THR A 177 -2.78 0.31 -26.96
CA THR A 177 -2.33 1.69 -26.82
C THR A 177 -1.89 1.99 -25.39
N VAL A 178 -0.71 2.59 -25.25
CA VAL A 178 -0.28 3.24 -24.01
C VAL A 178 -0.64 4.71 -24.09
N ILE A 179 -1.45 5.17 -23.13
CA ILE A 179 -2.02 6.51 -23.05
C ILE A 179 -1.21 7.33 -22.05
N PRO A 180 -0.52 8.41 -22.48
CA PRO A 180 0.06 9.36 -21.55
C PRO A 180 -1.06 10.09 -20.81
N LEU A 181 -1.12 9.94 -19.48
CA LEU A 181 -2.12 10.60 -18.66
C LEU A 181 -1.63 11.97 -18.20
N ARG A 182 -2.53 12.96 -18.27
CA ARG A 182 -2.33 14.32 -17.77
C ARG A 182 -3.60 14.78 -17.08
N TRP A 183 -3.41 15.48 -15.98
CA TRP A 183 -4.47 15.98 -15.08
C TRP A 183 -4.47 17.51 -15.13
N ASP A 184 -5.05 18.19 -14.14
CA ASP A 184 -4.81 19.61 -13.92
C ASP A 184 -3.29 19.86 -13.85
N LEU A 185 -2.77 20.68 -14.78
CA LEU A 185 -1.34 20.92 -14.93
C LEU A 185 -0.71 21.58 -13.69
N SER A 186 -1.50 22.26 -12.85
CA SER A 186 -1.02 22.84 -11.59
C SER A 186 -0.66 21.78 -10.54
N TRP A 187 -1.09 20.53 -10.72
CA TRP A 187 -0.76 19.42 -9.83
C TRP A 187 0.52 18.69 -10.25
N HIS A 188 1.12 19.01 -11.40
CA HIS A 188 2.30 18.31 -11.91
C HIS A 188 3.59 19.05 -11.57
N ASP A 189 4.56 18.34 -10.99
CA ASP A 189 5.96 18.79 -10.90
C ASP A 189 6.91 17.66 -11.32
N GLY A 190 7.48 17.81 -12.51
CA GLY A 190 8.39 16.85 -13.11
C GLY A 190 7.76 15.47 -13.37
N ALA A 191 7.95 14.55 -12.43
CA ALA A 191 7.45 13.18 -12.49
C ALA A 191 6.56 12.83 -11.28
N GLN A 192 5.93 13.85 -10.70
CA GLN A 192 5.06 13.77 -9.53
C GLN A 192 3.74 14.49 -9.77
N ILE A 193 2.64 13.93 -9.26
CA ILE A 193 1.30 14.51 -9.23
C ILE A 193 0.93 14.76 -7.78
N TYR A 194 0.52 15.99 -7.46
CA TYR A 194 0.13 16.46 -6.14
C TYR A 194 -1.40 16.59 -6.08
N LEU A 195 -2.09 15.49 -5.79
CA LEU A 195 -3.54 15.48 -5.65
C LEU A 195 -3.93 16.30 -4.40
N PRO A 196 -4.68 17.41 -4.58
CA PRO A 196 -4.98 18.31 -3.47
C PRO A 196 -6.06 17.72 -2.54
N PRO A 197 -6.12 18.15 -1.27
CA PRO A 197 -7.13 17.70 -0.29
C PRO A 197 -8.59 17.79 -0.77
N LYS A 198 -8.89 18.73 -1.68
CA LYS A 198 -10.23 18.96 -2.26
C LYS A 198 -10.69 17.88 -3.25
N CYS A 199 -9.81 17.03 -3.77
CA CYS A 199 -10.19 15.92 -4.65
C CYS A 199 -10.67 14.77 -3.78
N LEU A 200 -11.98 14.52 -3.76
CA LEU A 200 -12.62 13.55 -2.85
C LEU A 200 -13.02 12.24 -3.53
N THR A 201 -13.25 12.23 -4.84
CA THR A 201 -13.61 11.04 -5.63
C THR A 201 -12.72 10.91 -6.88
N GLY A 202 -12.63 9.71 -7.44
CA GLY A 202 -11.94 9.45 -8.71
C GLY A 202 -12.51 10.28 -9.86
N LYS A 203 -13.83 10.46 -9.89
CA LYS A 203 -14.52 11.35 -10.83
C LYS A 203 -13.96 12.78 -10.84
N MET A 204 -13.80 13.38 -9.66
CA MET A 204 -13.26 14.75 -9.55
C MET A 204 -11.84 14.90 -10.07
N ILE A 205 -11.07 13.80 -10.13
CA ILE A 205 -9.73 13.77 -10.73
C ILE A 205 -9.82 13.58 -12.24
N LEU A 206 -10.66 12.65 -12.70
CA LEU A 206 -10.93 12.41 -14.13
C LEU A 206 -11.52 13.63 -14.85
N ASP A 207 -12.36 14.42 -14.18
CA ASP A 207 -12.91 15.67 -14.73
C ASP A 207 -11.80 16.72 -15.02
N THR A 208 -10.57 16.51 -14.51
CA THR A 208 -9.37 17.33 -14.84
C THR A 208 -8.47 16.71 -15.91
N TYR A 209 -8.85 15.58 -16.49
CA TYR A 209 -8.07 14.90 -17.53
C TYR A 209 -7.86 15.83 -18.74
N SER A 210 -6.59 16.08 -19.06
CA SER A 210 -6.16 17.12 -20.02
C SER A 210 -5.31 16.60 -21.17
N SER A 211 -5.17 15.27 -21.28
CA SER A 211 -4.36 14.66 -22.34
C SER A 211 -5.10 14.64 -23.69
N PRO A 212 -4.36 14.74 -24.82
CA PRO A 212 -4.97 14.88 -26.15
C PRO A 212 -5.59 13.58 -26.69
N VAL A 213 -5.31 12.43 -26.05
CA VAL A 213 -5.91 11.13 -26.38
C VAL A 213 -7.19 10.99 -25.59
N ALA A 214 -8.34 10.89 -26.26
CA ALA A 214 -9.61 10.63 -25.59
C ALA A 214 -9.60 9.23 -24.96
N LEU A 215 -10.00 9.14 -23.68
CA LEU A 215 -10.25 7.89 -22.98
C LEU A 215 -11.59 7.29 -23.43
N LEU A 216 -11.62 5.96 -23.58
CA LEU A 216 -12.86 5.19 -23.70
C LEU A 216 -13.61 5.21 -22.35
N ASP A 217 -14.90 4.84 -22.33
CA ASP A 217 -15.69 4.90 -21.09
C ASP A 217 -15.26 3.80 -20.11
N GLU A 218 -14.81 2.65 -20.61
CA GLU A 218 -14.22 1.56 -19.83
C GLU A 218 -12.86 1.96 -19.23
N GLU A 219 -12.04 2.70 -19.98
CA GLU A 219 -10.76 3.24 -19.49
C GLU A 219 -10.96 4.32 -18.42
N LYS A 220 -12.01 5.14 -18.55
CA LYS A 220 -12.41 6.09 -17.50
C LYS A 220 -12.83 5.33 -16.26
N HIS A 221 -13.67 4.29 -16.39
CA HIS A 221 -14.17 3.53 -15.24
C HIS A 221 -13.05 2.81 -14.47
N ASP A 222 -12.07 2.22 -15.16
CA ASP A 222 -10.88 1.61 -14.54
C ASP A 222 -10.04 2.66 -13.80
N LEU A 223 -9.75 3.80 -14.45
CA LEU A 223 -9.03 4.91 -13.82
C LEU A 223 -9.79 5.55 -12.64
N GLU A 224 -11.13 5.65 -12.72
CA GLU A 224 -12.00 6.12 -11.64
C GLU A 224 -11.85 5.22 -10.42
N SER A 225 -11.99 3.91 -10.65
CA SER A 225 -11.85 2.86 -9.64
C SER A 225 -10.46 2.87 -9.00
N ALA A 226 -9.40 2.96 -9.80
CA ALA A 226 -8.02 3.05 -9.33
C ALA A 226 -7.75 4.31 -8.48
N PHE A 227 -8.34 5.46 -8.82
CA PHE A 227 -8.29 6.64 -7.96
C PHE A 227 -9.11 6.47 -6.69
N ASP A 228 -10.30 5.89 -6.75
CA ASP A 228 -11.14 5.72 -5.56
C ASP A 228 -10.47 4.81 -4.51
N ARG A 229 -9.75 3.75 -4.91
CA ARG A 229 -8.92 2.94 -3.99
C ARG A 229 -7.90 3.80 -3.23
N LEU A 230 -7.13 4.62 -3.95
CA LEU A 230 -6.18 5.56 -3.34
C LEU A 230 -6.87 6.56 -2.39
N LEU A 231 -8.03 7.08 -2.78
CA LEU A 231 -8.76 8.09 -2.00
C LEU A 231 -9.40 7.49 -0.74
N ILE A 232 -9.81 6.22 -0.78
CA ILE A 232 -10.26 5.44 0.39
C ILE A 232 -9.07 5.16 1.32
N THR A 233 -7.93 4.69 0.80
CA THR A 233 -6.69 4.53 1.59
C THR A 233 -6.29 5.83 2.29
N ARG A 234 -6.44 6.98 1.64
CA ARG A 234 -6.23 8.30 2.25
C ARG A 234 -7.23 8.62 3.36
N GLU A 235 -8.49 8.23 3.19
CA GLU A 235 -9.54 8.42 4.19
C GLU A 235 -9.29 7.57 5.44
N VAL A 236 -8.90 6.31 5.25
CA VAL A 236 -8.48 5.37 6.31
C VAL A 236 -7.26 5.90 7.08
N ILE A 237 -6.18 6.29 6.37
CA ILE A 237 -4.97 6.86 7.02
C ILE A 237 -5.31 8.16 7.77
N ARG A 238 -6.21 9.00 7.23
CA ARG A 238 -6.69 10.21 7.91
C ARG A 238 -7.41 9.87 9.23
N GLU A 239 -8.28 8.86 9.21
CA GLU A 239 -9.08 8.47 10.36
C GLU A 239 -8.26 7.80 11.45
N ALA A 240 -7.42 6.82 11.09
CA ALA A 240 -6.53 6.13 12.03
C ALA A 240 -5.50 7.05 12.69
N LEU A 241 -5.10 8.14 12.00
CA LEU A 241 -4.22 9.18 12.57
C LEU A 241 -4.98 10.37 13.18
N MET A 242 -6.32 10.29 13.28
CA MET A 242 -7.21 11.33 13.81
C MET A 242 -6.96 12.74 13.23
N LEU A 243 -6.66 12.82 11.93
CA LEU A 243 -6.29 14.07 11.28
C LEU A 243 -7.52 14.95 11.04
N THR A 244 -7.45 16.19 11.52
CA THR A 244 -8.50 17.22 11.31
C THR A 244 -8.54 17.79 9.89
N TYR A 245 -7.68 17.31 8.99
CA TYR A 245 -7.57 17.72 7.59
C TYR A 245 -7.39 16.49 6.70
N VAL A 246 -7.80 16.60 5.43
CA VAL A 246 -7.52 15.55 4.42
C VAL A 246 -6.06 15.69 3.95
N PRO A 247 -5.22 14.64 4.02
CA PRO A 247 -3.84 14.70 3.53
C PRO A 247 -3.71 15.08 2.06
N THR A 248 -2.64 15.78 1.70
CA THR A 248 -2.18 15.81 0.30
C THR A 248 -1.72 14.40 -0.09
N MET A 249 -1.96 13.99 -1.34
CA MET A 249 -1.41 12.76 -1.89
C MET A 249 -0.46 13.09 -3.04
N VAL A 250 0.73 12.48 -3.00
CA VAL A 250 1.78 12.61 -4.00
C VAL A 250 1.95 11.25 -4.68
N LEU A 251 1.73 11.22 -5.98
CA LEU A 251 1.94 10.04 -6.83
C LEU A 251 3.17 10.28 -7.68
N SER A 252 4.10 9.32 -7.75
CA SER A 252 5.35 9.48 -8.52
C SER A 252 5.56 8.35 -9.54
N ALA A 253 5.98 8.72 -10.75
CA ALA A 253 6.46 7.78 -11.77
C ALA A 253 7.94 7.40 -11.60
N LYS A 254 8.64 7.98 -10.62
CA LYS A 254 10.06 7.74 -10.34
C LYS A 254 10.29 7.43 -8.86
N LYS A 255 11.47 6.87 -8.55
CA LYS A 255 11.95 6.69 -7.17
C LYS A 255 11.74 7.97 -6.35
N LYS A 256 11.22 7.80 -5.13
CA LYS A 256 10.85 8.89 -4.24
C LYS A 256 12.02 9.78 -3.86
N SER A 257 11.74 11.05 -3.58
CA SER A 257 12.73 12.02 -3.14
C SER A 257 12.14 12.95 -2.09
N VAL A 258 12.56 12.74 -0.83
CA VAL A 258 12.19 13.60 0.30
C VAL A 258 12.53 15.07 0.00
N PHE A 259 13.69 15.34 -0.61
CA PHE A 259 14.13 16.70 -0.94
C PHE A 259 13.20 17.41 -1.93
N HIS A 260 12.92 16.80 -3.08
CA HIS A 260 12.09 17.44 -4.11
C HIS A 260 10.66 17.65 -3.63
N THR A 261 10.08 16.63 -2.99
CA THR A 261 8.71 16.67 -2.50
C THR A 261 8.55 17.64 -1.31
N ALA A 262 9.49 17.67 -0.36
CA ALA A 262 9.48 18.67 0.71
C ALA A 262 9.55 20.11 0.15
N LYS A 263 10.44 20.36 -0.81
CA LYS A 263 10.60 21.68 -1.44
C LYS A 263 9.32 22.12 -2.15
N HIS A 264 8.66 21.24 -2.89
CA HIS A 264 7.39 21.56 -3.57
C HIS A 264 6.27 21.87 -2.55
N LEU A 265 6.16 21.07 -1.50
CA LEU A 265 5.13 21.22 -0.45
C LEU A 265 5.34 22.45 0.46
N GLY A 266 6.46 23.17 0.32
CA GLY A 266 6.87 24.24 1.23
C GLY A 266 7.27 23.74 2.62
N ALA A 267 7.56 22.44 2.77
CA ALA A 267 7.90 21.81 4.03
C ALA A 267 9.37 22.07 4.41
N ASN A 268 9.64 22.18 5.72
CA ASN A 268 11.02 22.27 6.21
C ASN A 268 11.73 20.92 6.03
N LEU A 269 12.78 20.89 5.22
CA LEU A 269 13.57 19.69 4.93
C LEU A 269 14.16 19.03 6.19
N ASP A 270 14.54 19.83 7.19
CA ASP A 270 15.18 19.32 8.41
C ASP A 270 14.20 18.60 9.34
N SER A 271 12.89 18.83 9.16
CA SER A 271 11.80 18.16 9.86
C SER A 271 10.84 17.41 8.91
N THR A 272 11.25 17.14 7.67
CA THR A 272 10.52 16.26 6.76
C THR A 272 11.13 14.86 6.77
N PHE A 273 10.27 13.86 6.91
CA PHE A 273 10.64 12.44 6.95
C PHE A 273 9.77 11.63 6.00
N LEU A 274 10.32 10.52 5.50
CA LEU A 274 9.60 9.53 4.71
C LEU A 274 9.57 8.21 5.48
N TRP A 275 8.41 7.59 5.57
CA TRP A 275 8.17 6.31 6.23
C TRP A 275 7.75 5.29 5.17
N ASP A 276 8.62 4.32 4.93
CA ASP A 276 8.77 3.63 3.64
C ASP A 276 9.59 2.34 3.84
N ASP A 277 9.23 1.25 3.15
CA ASP A 277 9.87 -0.07 3.30
C ASP A 277 11.08 -0.27 2.37
N ASN A 278 11.30 0.64 1.41
CA ASN A 278 12.22 0.43 0.31
C ASN A 278 13.69 0.43 0.80
N PRO A 279 14.41 -0.71 0.74
CA PRO A 279 15.76 -0.82 1.29
C PRO A 279 16.75 0.09 0.55
N SER A 280 16.46 0.49 -0.69
CA SER A 280 17.31 1.41 -1.45
C SER A 280 17.21 2.88 -0.99
N LEU A 281 16.32 3.19 -0.06
CA LEU A 281 16.20 4.49 0.61
C LEU A 281 16.78 4.51 2.03
N SER A 282 17.11 3.34 2.61
CA SER A 282 17.54 3.17 4.01
C SER A 282 18.80 3.94 4.45
N ASN A 283 19.60 4.43 3.50
CA ASN A 283 20.80 5.25 3.76
C ASN A 283 20.51 6.76 3.83
N ASP A 284 19.29 7.22 3.54
CA ASP A 284 18.92 8.63 3.68
C ASP A 284 18.50 8.93 5.14
N PRO A 285 19.15 9.87 5.86
CA PRO A 285 18.83 10.19 7.26
C PRO A 285 17.51 10.97 7.44
N ARG A 286 16.61 10.93 6.45
CA ARG A 286 15.21 11.37 6.57
C ARG A 286 14.23 10.22 6.35
N VAL A 287 14.70 9.00 6.14
CA VAL A 287 13.85 7.84 5.88
C VAL A 287 13.76 6.97 7.14
N PHE A 288 12.57 6.89 7.72
CA PHE A 288 12.19 5.87 8.67
C PHE A 288 12.00 4.55 7.89
N SER A 289 13.10 3.86 7.66
CA SER A 289 13.08 2.54 7.01
C SER A 289 12.39 1.55 7.94
N ILE A 290 11.30 0.97 7.44
CA ILE A 290 10.54 -0.10 8.10
C ILE A 290 10.76 -1.44 7.39
N SER A 291 10.39 -2.53 8.04
CA SER A 291 10.24 -3.82 7.36
C SER A 291 8.96 -3.81 6.51
N PRO A 292 8.96 -4.46 5.33
CA PRO A 292 7.76 -4.64 4.52
C PRO A 292 6.62 -5.27 5.33
N TYR A 293 5.44 -4.65 5.31
CA TYR A 293 4.22 -5.16 5.94
C TYR A 293 3.55 -6.20 5.03
N SER A 294 4.17 -7.38 4.96
CA SER A 294 3.71 -8.53 4.17
C SER A 294 3.15 -9.68 5.04
N ALA A 295 3.02 -9.47 6.35
CA ALA A 295 2.55 -10.48 7.30
C ALA A 295 1.82 -9.83 8.48
N MET A 296 0.78 -10.50 9.01
CA MET A 296 -0.08 -10.02 10.10
C MET A 296 0.01 -10.90 11.34
N THR A 297 -0.38 -10.41 12.52
CA THR A 297 -0.60 -11.28 13.70
C THR A 297 -1.69 -12.31 13.40
N GLU A 298 -1.71 -13.45 14.09
CA GLU A 298 -2.78 -14.46 13.89
C GLU A 298 -4.18 -13.87 14.18
N GLU A 299 -4.29 -12.98 15.17
CA GLU A 299 -5.53 -12.26 15.46
C GLU A 299 -5.98 -11.39 14.29
N SER A 300 -5.13 -10.46 13.81
CA SER A 300 -5.47 -9.58 12.69
C SER A 300 -5.71 -10.36 11.39
N LYS A 301 -5.00 -11.48 11.19
CA LYS A 301 -5.24 -12.43 10.10
C LYS A 301 -6.59 -13.14 10.22
N SER A 302 -7.00 -13.57 11.41
CA SER A 302 -8.31 -14.20 11.65
C SER A 302 -9.45 -13.22 11.37
N VAL A 303 -9.35 -12.01 11.94
CA VAL A 303 -10.27 -10.87 11.72
C VAL A 303 -10.29 -10.43 10.25
N LEU A 304 -9.14 -10.51 9.59
CA LEU A 304 -8.90 -10.56 8.15
C LEU A 304 -9.83 -11.55 7.42
N THR A 305 -9.55 -12.85 7.59
CA THR A 305 -10.19 -13.95 6.88
C THR A 305 -11.70 -13.95 7.06
N THR A 306 -12.22 -13.80 8.28
CA THR A 306 -13.68 -13.80 8.52
C THR A 306 -14.39 -12.68 7.74
N PHE A 307 -13.81 -11.48 7.68
CA PHE A 307 -14.36 -10.37 6.91
C PHE A 307 -14.32 -10.64 5.40
N LEU A 308 -13.25 -11.25 4.91
CA LEU A 308 -13.13 -11.64 3.50
C LEU A 308 -14.08 -12.77 3.11
N GLU A 309 -14.34 -13.74 4.01
CA GLU A 309 -15.32 -14.81 3.79
C GLU A 309 -16.76 -14.27 3.69
N GLU A 310 -17.08 -13.20 4.43
CA GLU A 310 -18.38 -12.52 4.38
C GLU A 310 -18.55 -11.64 3.12
N HIS A 311 -17.55 -10.81 2.80
CA HIS A 311 -17.65 -9.75 1.78
C HIS A 311 -17.06 -10.13 0.41
N LEU A 312 -16.23 -11.17 0.36
CA LEU A 312 -15.56 -11.65 -0.85
C LEU A 312 -15.51 -13.20 -0.90
N PRO A 313 -16.64 -13.91 -0.70
CA PRO A 313 -16.64 -15.37 -0.62
C PRO A 313 -16.05 -16.01 -1.88
N LEU A 314 -15.07 -16.90 -1.71
CA LEU A 314 -14.22 -17.44 -2.78
C LEU A 314 -14.99 -18.21 -3.85
N GLU A 315 -16.14 -18.79 -3.50
CA GLU A 315 -17.09 -19.45 -4.40
C GLU A 315 -17.89 -18.48 -5.29
N SER A 316 -17.94 -17.19 -4.94
CA SER A 316 -18.62 -16.15 -5.72
C SER A 316 -17.72 -15.45 -6.73
N LEU A 317 -16.39 -15.57 -6.58
CA LEU A 317 -15.42 -14.88 -7.41
C LEU A 317 -15.51 -15.29 -8.89
N GLU A 318 -15.42 -14.31 -9.78
CA GLU A 318 -15.39 -14.58 -11.22
C GLU A 318 -14.12 -15.38 -11.61
N PRO A 319 -14.20 -16.31 -12.58
CA PRO A 319 -13.05 -17.12 -13.01
C PRO A 319 -11.84 -16.29 -13.47
N SER A 320 -12.08 -15.16 -14.12
CA SER A 320 -11.08 -14.15 -14.54
C SER A 320 -10.34 -13.54 -13.35
N LEU A 321 -11.09 -13.15 -12.31
CA LEU A 321 -10.53 -12.59 -11.07
C LEU A 321 -9.76 -13.65 -10.28
N ILE A 322 -10.25 -14.90 -10.24
CA ILE A 322 -9.53 -16.04 -9.65
C ILE A 322 -8.21 -16.29 -10.40
N GLU A 323 -8.20 -16.27 -11.74
CA GLU A 323 -6.99 -16.44 -12.55
C GLU A 323 -5.97 -15.31 -12.28
N TYR A 324 -6.44 -14.06 -12.22
CA TYR A 324 -5.64 -12.89 -11.89
C TYR A 324 -4.99 -13.01 -10.51
N MET A 325 -5.79 -13.24 -9.46
CA MET A 325 -5.31 -13.32 -8.07
C MET A 325 -4.42 -14.55 -7.81
N LEU A 326 -4.64 -15.68 -8.50
CA LEU A 326 -3.72 -16.83 -8.47
C LEU A 326 -2.42 -16.58 -9.24
N GLY A 327 -2.44 -15.65 -10.21
CA GLY A 327 -1.29 -15.24 -11.00
C GLY A 327 -0.29 -14.35 -10.26
N ALA A 328 -0.69 -13.75 -9.13
CA ALA A 328 0.17 -12.93 -8.28
C ALA A 328 1.42 -13.70 -7.78
N ASP A 329 2.52 -12.96 -7.58
CA ASP A 329 3.78 -13.49 -7.02
C ASP A 329 3.54 -14.11 -5.64
N GLU A 330 4.29 -15.16 -5.26
CA GLU A 330 3.99 -15.93 -4.05
C GLU A 330 3.95 -15.09 -2.75
N GLN A 331 4.79 -14.07 -2.65
CA GLN A 331 4.82 -13.15 -1.49
C GLN A 331 3.60 -12.22 -1.40
N ASP A 332 2.91 -12.00 -2.52
CA ASP A 332 1.80 -11.05 -2.70
C ASP A 332 0.46 -11.79 -2.96
N ARG A 333 0.47 -13.13 -2.94
CA ARG A 333 -0.70 -13.95 -3.29
C ARG A 333 -1.61 -14.24 -2.09
N VAL A 334 -2.79 -13.62 -2.11
CA VAL A 334 -3.82 -13.75 -1.05
C VAL A 334 -4.81 -14.90 -1.22
N ILE A 335 -4.84 -15.62 -2.34
CA ILE A 335 -5.64 -16.85 -2.51
C ILE A 335 -4.78 -18.00 -3.01
N ALA A 336 -5.04 -19.20 -2.53
CA ALA A 336 -4.37 -20.42 -2.97
C ALA A 336 -5.39 -21.52 -3.29
N ARG A 337 -4.96 -22.54 -4.02
CA ARG A 337 -5.70 -23.82 -4.09
C ARG A 337 -5.12 -24.76 -3.07
N ASN A 338 -5.94 -25.17 -2.12
CA ASN A 338 -5.61 -26.17 -1.12
C ASN A 338 -5.17 -27.47 -1.83
N ALA A 339 -3.97 -27.97 -1.50
CA ALA A 339 -3.35 -29.07 -2.25
C ALA A 339 -4.10 -30.41 -2.12
N GLU A 340 -4.85 -30.62 -1.03
CA GLU A 340 -5.57 -31.88 -0.76
C GLU A 340 -7.01 -31.84 -1.29
N THR A 341 -7.69 -30.70 -1.16
CA THR A 341 -9.12 -30.56 -1.49
C THR A 341 -9.39 -29.87 -2.83
N GLY A 342 -8.39 -29.19 -3.40
CA GLY A 342 -8.51 -28.39 -4.62
C GLY A 342 -9.35 -27.11 -4.49
N LYS A 343 -9.94 -26.87 -3.31
CA LYS A 343 -10.73 -25.67 -3.00
C LYS A 343 -9.84 -24.43 -2.97
N LEU A 344 -10.44 -23.27 -3.22
CA LEU A 344 -9.79 -22.00 -2.94
C LEU A 344 -9.81 -21.72 -1.44
N GLU A 345 -8.73 -21.14 -0.92
CA GLU A 345 -8.57 -20.69 0.46
C GLU A 345 -7.81 -19.35 0.48
N PHE A 346 -8.08 -18.50 1.47
CA PHE A 346 -7.30 -17.28 1.68
C PHE A 346 -5.92 -17.61 2.26
N ARG A 347 -4.87 -17.02 1.69
CA ARG A 347 -3.47 -17.16 2.10
C ARG A 347 -2.93 -15.81 2.57
N ILE A 348 -3.35 -15.40 3.77
CA ILE A 348 -2.75 -14.25 4.47
C ILE A 348 -1.54 -14.78 5.26
N PRO A 349 -0.30 -14.32 4.99
CA PRO A 349 0.88 -14.76 5.74
C PRO A 349 0.81 -14.28 7.20
N THR A 350 1.07 -15.21 8.11
CA THR A 350 1.27 -14.85 9.52
C THR A 350 2.68 -14.33 9.72
N PHE A 351 2.78 -13.30 10.54
CA PHE A 351 3.98 -12.73 11.10
C PHE A 351 4.67 -13.71 12.05
N ASP A 352 5.96 -13.93 11.83
CA ASP A 352 6.84 -14.59 12.79
C ASP A 352 7.53 -13.51 13.66
N PRO A 353 7.33 -13.51 14.99
CA PRO A 353 8.02 -12.59 15.90
C PRO A 353 9.55 -12.64 15.79
N GLU A 354 10.15 -13.77 15.42
CA GLU A 354 11.61 -13.89 15.23
C GLU A 354 12.10 -13.18 13.95
N MET A 355 11.25 -13.08 12.92
CA MET A 355 11.56 -12.33 11.69
C MET A 355 11.43 -10.80 11.89
N PHE A 356 10.73 -10.36 12.93
CA PHE A 356 10.50 -8.95 13.17
C PHE A 356 11.60 -8.30 14.00
N ASN A 357 12.43 -7.52 13.33
CA ASN A 357 13.34 -6.59 13.96
C ASN A 357 12.71 -5.20 13.88
N PRO A 358 12.02 -4.68 14.93
CA PRO A 358 11.49 -3.32 14.98
C PRO A 358 12.63 -2.30 15.17
N ARG A 359 13.66 -2.38 14.33
CA ARG A 359 14.56 -1.28 14.04
C ARG A 359 13.80 -0.30 13.16
N LEU A 360 12.85 0.41 13.78
CA LEU A 360 12.49 1.75 13.36
C LEU A 360 13.79 2.57 13.44
N ARG A 361 14.56 2.60 12.35
CA ARG A 361 15.87 3.26 12.32
C ARG A 361 15.61 4.76 12.31
N LEU A 362 15.45 5.32 13.51
CA LEU A 362 15.42 6.76 13.67
C LEU A 362 16.72 7.35 13.11
N PRO A 363 16.65 8.44 12.33
CA PRO A 363 17.82 9.21 11.96
C PRO A 363 18.69 9.56 13.17
N GLU A 364 20.02 9.56 12.99
CA GLU A 364 21.01 9.77 14.06
C GLU A 364 20.75 11.03 14.91
N LYS A 365 20.16 12.07 14.31
CA LYS A 365 19.73 13.30 14.99
C LYS A 365 18.74 13.09 16.14
N PHE A 366 17.97 12.00 16.15
CA PHE A 366 17.11 11.58 17.28
C PHE A 366 17.83 10.65 18.25
N VAL A 367 18.71 9.77 17.75
CA VAL A 367 19.39 8.72 18.53
C VAL A 367 20.31 9.32 19.61
N ASN A 368 20.87 10.50 19.38
CA ASN A 368 21.77 11.18 20.33
C ASN A 368 21.09 11.70 21.63
N ARG A 369 19.78 11.49 21.86
CA ARG A 369 19.08 12.00 23.07
C ARG A 369 18.04 11.07 23.71
N TYR A 370 17.61 10.01 23.04
CA TYR A 370 16.79 8.95 23.63
C TYR A 370 17.61 7.67 23.63
N THR A 371 17.68 6.95 24.75
CA THR A 371 18.45 5.71 24.75
C THR A 371 17.72 4.66 23.91
N ILE A 372 18.46 3.78 23.26
CA ILE A 372 17.88 2.66 22.50
C ILE A 372 16.97 1.80 23.41
N GLY A 373 17.31 1.71 24.71
CA GLY A 373 16.51 1.03 25.73
C GLY A 373 15.14 1.67 25.98
N ASP A 374 15.00 3.00 25.97
CA ASP A 374 13.71 3.67 26.17
C ASP A 374 12.69 3.28 25.08
N MET A 375 13.16 3.10 23.85
CA MET A 375 12.31 2.74 22.71
C MET A 375 12.09 1.22 22.62
N GLN A 376 13.11 0.42 22.92
CA GLN A 376 12.97 -1.04 22.98
C GLN A 376 12.01 -1.46 24.09
N ASN A 377 11.99 -0.78 25.25
CA ASN A 377 11.03 -1.08 26.32
C ASN A 377 9.57 -0.79 25.90
N VAL A 378 9.32 0.31 25.16
CA VAL A 378 7.97 0.61 24.64
C VAL A 378 7.52 -0.45 23.63
N LEU A 379 8.40 -0.88 22.72
CA LEU A 379 8.10 -1.95 21.75
C LEU A 379 7.94 -3.33 22.41
N HIS A 380 8.78 -3.65 23.40
CA HIS A 380 8.79 -4.94 24.09
C HIS A 380 7.58 -5.13 25.01
N ASN A 381 7.20 -4.09 25.76
CA ASN A 381 6.02 -4.17 26.63
C ASN A 381 4.74 -4.36 25.80
N TYR A 382 4.63 -3.68 24.65
CA TYR A 382 3.47 -3.81 23.75
C TYR A 382 3.34 -5.20 23.11
N LEU A 383 4.45 -5.81 22.70
CA LEU A 383 4.45 -7.19 22.19
C LEU A 383 4.08 -8.22 23.27
N HIS A 384 4.33 -7.91 24.54
CA HIS A 384 3.89 -8.74 25.65
C HIS A 384 2.40 -8.58 25.97
N THR A 385 1.85 -7.36 26.03
CA THR A 385 0.40 -7.17 26.25
C THR A 385 -0.43 -7.74 25.10
N ALA A 386 0.05 -7.67 23.86
CA ALA A 386 -0.60 -8.31 22.70
C ALA A 386 -0.48 -9.85 22.66
N THR A 387 0.32 -10.47 23.54
CA THR A 387 0.46 -11.94 23.64
C THR A 387 -0.03 -12.52 24.96
N SER A 388 -0.36 -11.68 25.95
CA SER A 388 -0.84 -12.08 27.27
C SER A 388 -2.37 -11.95 27.41
N PHE A 389 -3.12 -12.64 26.56
CA PHE A 389 -4.54 -12.92 26.75
C PHE A 389 -4.79 -14.41 26.52
N GLU A 390 -4.82 -15.19 27.61
CA GLU A 390 -5.49 -16.50 27.59
C GLU A 390 -7.00 -16.27 27.66
N PRO A 391 -7.82 -16.96 26.85
CA PRO A 391 -9.28 -16.93 27.01
C PRO A 391 -9.69 -17.84 28.18
N GLU A 392 -10.43 -17.29 29.14
CA GLU A 392 -11.32 -18.05 30.04
C GLU A 392 -12.71 -18.26 29.41
#